data_AF-G3MR03-F1
#
_entry.id   AF-G3MR03-F1
#
_cell.length_a   1.000
_cell.length_b   1.000
_cell.length_c   1.000
_cell.angle_alpha   90.00
_cell.angle_beta   90.00
_cell.angle_gamma   90.00
#
_symmetry.space_group_name_H-M   'P 1'
#
loop_
_entity.id
_entity.type
_entity.pdbx_description
1 polymer ?
#
loop_
_entity_poly.entity_id
_entity_poly.type
_entity_poly.pdbx_seq_one_letter_code
_entity_poly.pdbx_strand_id
1 'polypeptide(L)'
;MGVPPCVAYFASLLLICGSANLPTHQAVVYPELFKGRDDEGPRVLKITDDLTLNLEQGSDLHDEFFLRTYRQGVPQHRYYNVEALQEDLYHDSKRLAAVFLSEEDGALKVEGVVGPDLKIKPVVGAERSAEGRHPHLLEPIEDTDSDRFYGKMPESTQMQVSARNRGFDASTYNVPLVTPELFVVVDSYFRAGFTKLSDMMKYLLVLFRVVNLRYLGVNSPKVQIVFRGVEVSTREQDDKYYSYLSYTAEIDALKSLYNIVDYVEKNNATYWNFDMIYFVTALDMVAVEGARREKSLSGFAFVASACTKSRQQLGEDTPFSFRGIRIMAHEVAHTLGCPHDGTQIDGHIKSFKPDSTRCPWENGNIMSYIEEDHRSMKFSSCCDYEISQMTWSYEAGCLQRNNSRTTKILRKKWTKKYILPGYRLSLNKQCRMTYPTLRNTYYMEKYGIRHCIAQCFVDGKEFAASDSMWPMILIDGTGCSKSHKDLVCINGDCKHWPRPKKV
;
A
#
# COMPACT_ATOMS: atom_id res chain seq x y z
N MET A 1 -54.97 -42.47 53.07
CA MET A 1 -55.44 -41.92 51.79
C MET A 1 -54.80 -40.54 51.66
N GLY A 2 -53.98 -40.14 50.70
CA GLY A 2 -53.48 -40.66 49.43
C GLY A 2 -52.92 -39.41 48.70
N VAL A 3 -51.62 -39.37 48.43
CA VAL A 3 -50.87 -38.28 47.72
C VAL A 3 -51.39 -38.18 46.26
N PRO A 4 -51.56 -37.00 45.59
CA PRO A 4 -50.48 -36.13 45.04
C PRO A 4 -50.88 -34.64 44.75
N PRO A 5 -50.18 -33.82 43.93
CA PRO A 5 -48.75 -33.77 43.53
C PRO A 5 -48.06 -32.39 43.74
N CYS A 6 -46.72 -32.42 43.65
CA CYS A 6 -45.84 -31.28 43.42
C CYS A 6 -46.21 -30.43 42.20
N VAL A 7 -46.05 -29.10 42.29
CA VAL A 7 -45.89 -28.23 41.11
C VAL A 7 -44.67 -27.34 41.34
N ALA A 8 -43.65 -27.57 40.52
CA ALA A 8 -42.42 -26.80 40.46
C ALA A 8 -42.66 -25.42 39.83
N TYR A 9 -42.09 -24.38 40.43
CA TYR A 9 -41.98 -23.06 39.83
C TYR A 9 -40.93 -23.10 38.71
N PHE A 10 -41.37 -23.03 37.46
CA PHE A 10 -40.49 -22.68 36.34
C PHE A 10 -40.53 -21.17 36.12
N ALA A 11 -39.46 -20.48 36.50
CA ALA A 11 -39.17 -19.14 36.04
C ALA A 11 -38.69 -19.21 34.58
N SER A 12 -39.57 -18.84 33.66
CA SER A 12 -39.20 -18.62 32.25
C SER A 12 -38.47 -17.27 32.14
N LEU A 13 -37.14 -17.30 32.22
CA LEU A 13 -36.29 -16.23 31.72
C LEU A 13 -36.38 -16.24 30.19
N LEU A 14 -37.16 -15.30 29.65
CA LEU A 14 -37.09 -14.94 28.24
C LEU A 14 -35.74 -14.27 27.99
N LEU A 15 -34.81 -15.01 27.38
CA LEU A 15 -33.65 -14.44 26.68
C LEU A 15 -34.17 -13.58 25.54
N ILE A 16 -34.25 -12.28 25.77
CA ILE A 16 -34.38 -11.28 24.70
C ILE A 16 -32.99 -11.20 24.06
N CYS A 17 -32.71 -12.08 23.09
CA CYS A 17 -31.67 -11.84 22.11
C CYS A 17 -32.12 -10.65 21.27
N GLY A 18 -31.60 -9.46 21.60
CA GLY A 18 -31.65 -8.32 20.70
C GLY A 18 -30.92 -8.70 19.41
N SER A 19 -31.68 -9.09 18.40
CA SER A 19 -31.21 -9.19 17.03
C SER A 19 -30.95 -7.75 16.58
N ALA A 20 -29.72 -7.29 16.77
CA ALA A 20 -29.24 -6.14 16.03
C ALA A 20 -29.29 -6.56 14.55
N ASN A 21 -30.28 -6.06 13.82
CA ASN A 21 -30.35 -6.21 12.38
C ASN A 21 -29.06 -5.62 11.80
N LEU A 22 -28.12 -6.48 11.41
CA LEU A 22 -27.00 -6.08 10.56
C LEU A 22 -27.58 -5.51 9.27
N PRO A 23 -27.01 -4.41 8.73
CA PRO A 23 -27.34 -3.93 7.39
C PRO A 23 -27.25 -5.09 6.39
N THR A 24 -28.10 -5.09 5.37
CA THR A 24 -28.34 -6.18 4.40
C THR A 24 -27.12 -6.70 3.62
N HIS A 25 -25.92 -6.18 3.87
CA HIS A 25 -24.66 -6.57 3.23
C HIS A 25 -23.52 -6.91 4.21
N GLN A 26 -23.76 -6.89 5.52
CA GLN A 26 -22.80 -7.30 6.53
C GLN A 26 -23.14 -8.69 7.06
N ALA A 27 -22.15 -9.56 7.15
CA ALA A 27 -22.32 -10.93 7.65
C ALA A 27 -21.21 -11.29 8.63
N VAL A 28 -21.58 -11.99 9.71
CA VAL A 28 -20.60 -12.65 10.57
C VAL A 28 -20.31 -14.03 10.00
N VAL A 29 -19.04 -14.30 9.72
CA VAL A 29 -18.56 -15.53 9.10
C VAL A 29 -17.46 -16.17 9.95
N TYR A 30 -17.18 -17.45 9.68
CA TYR A 30 -16.17 -18.24 10.40
C TYR A 30 -15.23 -18.92 9.39
N PRO A 31 -14.21 -18.20 8.89
CA PRO A 31 -13.34 -18.71 7.84
C PRO A 31 -12.56 -19.96 8.24
N GLU A 32 -12.32 -20.83 7.27
CA GLU A 32 -11.59 -22.09 7.42
C GLU A 32 -10.46 -22.17 6.40
N LEU A 33 -9.27 -22.54 6.86
CA LEU A 33 -8.10 -22.71 6.00
C LEU A 33 -7.84 -24.21 5.77
N PHE A 34 -7.98 -24.64 4.52
CA PHE A 34 -7.63 -25.97 4.06
C PHE A 34 -6.22 -25.95 3.45
N LYS A 35 -5.33 -26.79 3.96
CA LYS A 35 -3.95 -26.93 3.47
C LYS A 35 -3.79 -28.24 2.72
N GLY A 36 -3.10 -28.20 1.57
CA GLY A 36 -2.65 -29.40 0.87
C GLY A 36 -1.71 -30.27 1.73
N ARG A 37 -1.44 -31.50 1.28
CA ARG A 37 -0.63 -32.49 2.02
C ARG A 37 0.85 -32.10 2.17
N ASP A 38 1.33 -31.17 1.36
CA ASP A 38 2.71 -30.64 1.38
C ASP A 38 2.70 -29.19 1.86
N ASP A 39 3.82 -28.70 2.43
CA ASP A 39 3.96 -27.31 2.90
C ASP A 39 3.80 -26.26 1.77
N GLU A 40 4.11 -26.66 0.52
CA GLU A 40 3.89 -25.91 -0.73
C GLU A 40 2.57 -26.26 -1.42
N GLY A 41 1.72 -27.07 -0.79
CA GLY A 41 0.44 -27.49 -1.32
C GLY A 41 -0.56 -26.33 -1.44
N PRO A 42 -1.61 -26.49 -2.28
CA PRO A 42 -2.63 -25.46 -2.46
C PRO A 42 -3.26 -25.11 -1.11
N ARG A 43 -3.41 -23.82 -0.84
CA ARG A 43 -4.11 -23.31 0.33
C ARG A 43 -5.44 -22.73 -0.12
N VAL A 44 -6.53 -23.24 0.43
CA VAL A 44 -7.88 -22.78 0.11
C VAL A 44 -8.47 -22.18 1.38
N LEU A 45 -8.84 -20.91 1.32
CA LEU A 45 -9.59 -20.25 2.38
C LEU A 45 -11.07 -20.26 2.02
N LYS A 46 -11.85 -20.99 2.80
CA LYS A 46 -13.31 -20.94 2.73
C LYS A 46 -13.81 -19.87 3.70
N ILE A 47 -14.53 -18.87 3.18
CA ILE A 47 -15.12 -17.79 3.98
C ILE A 47 -16.61 -18.06 4.17
N THR A 48 -17.30 -18.40 3.08
CA THR A 48 -18.67 -18.91 3.06
C THR A 48 -18.76 -20.10 2.09
N ASP A 49 -19.94 -20.68 1.90
CA ASP A 49 -20.13 -21.74 0.89
C ASP A 49 -19.93 -21.22 -0.55
N ASP A 50 -20.19 -19.93 -0.81
CA ASP A 50 -20.08 -19.30 -2.13
C ASP A 50 -18.76 -18.50 -2.32
N LEU A 51 -18.07 -18.19 -1.23
CA LEU A 51 -16.86 -17.39 -1.22
C LEU A 51 -15.66 -18.21 -0.73
N THR A 52 -14.85 -18.63 -1.69
CA THR A 52 -13.59 -19.35 -1.47
C THR A 52 -12.46 -18.66 -2.22
N LEU A 53 -11.30 -18.54 -1.58
CA LEU A 53 -10.07 -18.01 -2.17
C LEU A 53 -9.04 -19.12 -2.36
N ASN A 54 -8.44 -19.19 -3.53
CA ASN A 54 -7.28 -20.01 -3.82
C ASN A 54 -6.03 -19.16 -3.58
N LEU A 55 -5.34 -19.45 -2.48
CA LEU A 55 -4.34 -18.56 -1.93
C LEU A 55 -2.97 -18.81 -2.59
N GLU A 56 -2.44 -17.75 -3.18
CA GLU A 56 -1.08 -17.69 -3.72
C GLU A 56 -0.29 -16.61 -3.00
N GLN A 57 0.99 -16.86 -2.75
CA GLN A 57 1.93 -15.81 -2.35
C GLN A 57 2.44 -15.09 -3.61
N GLY A 58 2.67 -13.79 -3.51
CA GLY A 58 3.29 -13.04 -4.60
C GLY A 58 4.42 -12.14 -4.12
N SER A 59 5.08 -11.45 -5.04
CA SER A 59 6.25 -10.62 -4.76
C SER A 59 6.05 -9.26 -5.42
N ASP A 60 5.62 -8.25 -4.65
CA ASP A 60 5.37 -6.90 -5.19
C ASP A 60 6.22 -5.83 -4.48
N LEU A 61 6.99 -6.22 -3.47
CA LEU A 61 7.87 -5.33 -2.72
C LEU A 61 9.29 -5.41 -3.26
N HIS A 62 9.98 -4.28 -3.24
CA HIS A 62 11.41 -4.20 -3.53
C HIS A 62 12.26 -4.78 -2.39
N ASP A 63 13.38 -5.46 -2.67
CA ASP A 63 14.27 -6.08 -1.65
C ASP A 63 14.72 -5.12 -0.53
N GLU A 64 14.88 -3.84 -0.87
CA GLU A 64 15.23 -2.77 0.06
C GLU A 64 14.01 -1.97 0.55
N PHE A 65 12.82 -2.59 0.59
CA PHE A 65 11.61 -1.95 1.07
C PHE A 65 11.82 -1.37 2.47
N PHE A 66 11.42 -0.11 2.63
CA PHE A 66 11.65 0.62 3.87
C PHE A 66 10.48 1.53 4.23
N LEU A 67 10.41 1.85 5.52
CA LEU A 67 9.55 2.86 6.08
C LEU A 67 10.41 4.05 6.52
N ARG A 68 10.05 5.24 6.07
CA ARG A 68 10.62 6.52 6.51
C ARG A 68 9.64 7.21 7.45
N THR A 69 10.10 7.46 8.66
CA THR A 69 9.44 8.34 9.64
C THR A 69 10.36 9.50 9.98
N TYR A 70 9.94 10.42 10.83
CA TYR A 70 10.77 11.55 11.23
C TYR A 70 10.86 11.67 12.74
N ARG A 71 12.01 12.12 13.20
CA ARG A 71 12.25 12.43 14.60
C ARG A 71 12.98 13.75 14.70
N GLN A 72 12.35 14.74 15.33
CA GLN A 72 12.91 16.09 15.46
C GLN A 72 13.36 16.66 14.10
N GLY A 73 12.54 16.48 13.06
CA GLY A 73 12.83 16.90 11.69
C GLY A 73 13.81 16.01 10.91
N VAL A 74 14.44 15.01 11.55
CA VAL A 74 15.41 14.12 10.90
C VAL A 74 14.71 12.86 10.37
N PRO A 75 14.97 12.46 9.12
CA PRO A 75 14.44 11.20 8.58
C PRO A 75 15.05 9.99 9.30
N GLN A 76 14.18 9.08 9.70
CA GLN A 76 14.50 7.79 10.31
C GLN A 76 14.00 6.67 9.40
N HIS A 77 14.92 5.84 8.90
CA HIS A 77 14.61 4.74 7.99
C HIS A 77 14.58 3.40 8.74
N ARG A 78 13.55 2.60 8.49
CA ARG A 78 13.41 1.21 8.93
C ARG A 78 13.28 0.31 7.69
N TYR A 79 14.29 -0.51 7.43
CA TYR A 79 14.26 -1.51 6.36
C TYR A 79 13.59 -2.79 6.85
N TYR A 80 12.81 -3.44 5.99
CA TYR A 80 12.13 -4.69 6.30
C TYR A 80 12.74 -5.87 5.57
N ASN A 81 12.67 -7.05 6.19
CA ASN A 81 12.79 -8.28 5.41
C ASN A 81 11.48 -8.50 4.66
N VAL A 82 11.53 -8.31 3.35
CA VAL A 82 10.38 -8.50 2.47
C VAL A 82 9.78 -9.90 2.57
N GLU A 83 10.59 -10.95 2.71
CA GLU A 83 10.09 -12.33 2.81
C GLU A 83 9.21 -12.47 4.06
N ALA A 84 9.71 -12.02 5.21
CA ALA A 84 8.98 -12.09 6.48
C ALA A 84 7.80 -11.11 6.54
N LEU A 85 7.90 -9.96 5.85
CA LEU A 85 6.85 -8.94 5.84
C LEU A 85 5.59 -9.39 5.09
N GLN A 86 5.75 -10.24 4.07
CA GLN A 86 4.64 -10.76 3.26
C GLN A 86 4.43 -12.28 3.39
N GLU A 87 5.10 -12.95 4.34
CA GLU A 87 4.98 -14.39 4.59
C GLU A 87 3.52 -14.83 4.76
N ASP A 88 2.76 -13.99 5.44
CA ASP A 88 1.35 -14.21 5.76
C ASP A 88 0.38 -13.52 4.80
N LEU A 89 0.90 -12.82 3.76
CA LEU A 89 0.09 -12.13 2.76
C LEU A 89 -0.15 -13.04 1.55
N TYR A 90 -1.41 -13.33 1.31
CA TYR A 90 -1.86 -14.16 0.19
C TYR A 90 -2.79 -13.36 -0.72
N HIS A 91 -2.93 -13.80 -1.96
CA HIS A 91 -3.87 -13.23 -2.91
C HIS A 91 -4.54 -14.32 -3.75
N ASP A 92 -5.69 -13.98 -4.33
CA ASP A 92 -6.35 -14.77 -5.39
C ASP A 92 -6.62 -13.80 -6.55
N SER A 93 -5.88 -14.00 -7.64
CA SER A 93 -5.96 -13.15 -8.84
C SER A 93 -7.32 -13.22 -9.54
N LYS A 94 -8.03 -14.35 -9.47
CA LYS A 94 -9.35 -14.50 -10.08
C LYS A 94 -10.43 -13.80 -9.29
N ARG A 95 -10.27 -13.74 -7.97
CA ARG A 95 -11.19 -13.05 -7.05
C ARG A 95 -10.82 -11.59 -6.81
N LEU A 96 -9.67 -11.12 -7.32
CA LEU A 96 -9.12 -9.78 -7.07
C LEU A 96 -9.00 -9.50 -5.56
N ALA A 97 -8.58 -10.53 -4.83
CA ALA A 97 -8.56 -10.56 -3.38
C ALA A 97 -7.12 -10.61 -2.85
N ALA A 98 -6.88 -10.01 -1.69
CA ALA A 98 -5.64 -10.14 -0.94
C ALA A 98 -5.92 -10.08 0.57
N VAL A 99 -5.36 -11.04 1.32
CA VAL A 99 -5.61 -11.19 2.75
C VAL A 99 -4.33 -11.54 3.51
N PHE A 100 -4.22 -11.00 4.72
CA PHE A 100 -3.32 -11.49 5.74
C PHE A 100 -3.97 -12.62 6.52
N LEU A 101 -3.22 -13.71 6.71
CA LEU A 101 -3.61 -14.82 7.58
C LEU A 101 -2.71 -14.82 8.82
N SER A 102 -3.31 -14.85 10.00
CA SER A 102 -2.56 -15.02 11.24
C SER A 102 -3.28 -15.99 12.15
N GLU A 103 -2.59 -16.49 13.17
CA GLU A 103 -3.15 -17.40 14.15
C GLU A 103 -2.90 -16.83 15.55
N GLU A 104 -3.96 -16.73 16.35
CA GLU A 104 -3.87 -16.25 17.73
C GLU A 104 -4.67 -17.18 18.63
N ASP A 105 -4.02 -17.71 19.67
CA ASP A 105 -4.60 -18.67 20.60
C ASP A 105 -5.30 -19.86 19.89
N GLY A 106 -4.66 -20.38 18.83
CA GLY A 106 -5.15 -21.50 18.03
C GLY A 106 -6.34 -21.20 17.12
N ALA A 107 -6.69 -19.92 16.91
CA ALA A 107 -7.77 -19.52 16.02
C ALA A 107 -7.26 -18.67 14.85
N LEU A 108 -7.76 -18.98 13.66
CA LEU A 108 -7.44 -18.26 12.42
C LEU A 108 -8.02 -16.83 12.44
N LYS A 109 -7.17 -15.85 12.15
CA LYS A 109 -7.54 -14.46 11.86
C LYS A 109 -7.25 -14.17 10.39
N VAL A 110 -8.22 -13.53 9.74
CA VAL A 110 -8.20 -13.18 8.32
C VAL A 110 -8.53 -11.70 8.24
N GLU A 111 -7.69 -10.93 7.58
CA GLU A 111 -7.89 -9.49 7.43
C GLU A 111 -7.49 -9.07 6.01
N GLY A 112 -8.34 -8.30 5.34
CA GLY A 112 -8.04 -7.75 4.01
C GLY A 112 -9.25 -7.73 3.09
N VAL A 113 -8.97 -7.85 1.79
CA VAL A 113 -9.94 -7.79 0.70
C VAL A 113 -10.20 -9.18 0.16
N VAL A 114 -11.47 -9.59 0.10
CA VAL A 114 -11.89 -10.95 -0.26
C VAL A 114 -12.67 -11.02 -1.56
N GLY A 115 -12.84 -9.89 -2.24
CA GLY A 115 -13.46 -9.78 -3.54
C GLY A 115 -13.36 -8.35 -4.08
N PRO A 116 -13.93 -8.08 -5.26
CA PRO A 116 -14.00 -6.74 -5.85
C PRO A 116 -14.39 -5.63 -4.86
N ASP A 117 -15.44 -5.87 -4.08
CA ASP A 117 -16.12 -4.87 -3.23
C ASP A 117 -16.27 -5.34 -1.79
N LEU A 118 -15.58 -6.40 -1.37
CA LEU A 118 -15.75 -7.02 -0.06
C LEU A 118 -14.44 -7.04 0.72
N LYS A 119 -14.54 -6.68 2.00
CA LYS A 119 -13.46 -6.80 2.98
C LYS A 119 -13.87 -7.69 4.14
N ILE A 120 -12.86 -8.28 4.79
CA ILE A 120 -13.03 -9.12 5.97
C ILE A 120 -12.12 -8.62 7.08
N LYS A 121 -12.61 -8.65 8.32
CA LYS A 121 -11.81 -8.36 9.52
C LYS A 121 -12.26 -9.21 10.72
N PRO A 122 -11.36 -9.55 11.66
CA PRO A 122 -11.77 -10.23 12.89
C PRO A 122 -12.70 -9.36 13.74
N VAL A 123 -13.71 -9.95 14.38
CA VAL A 123 -14.56 -9.23 15.35
C VAL A 123 -13.87 -9.21 16.72
N VAL A 124 -13.34 -8.05 17.11
CA VAL A 124 -12.59 -7.91 18.37
C VAL A 124 -13.52 -8.08 19.58
N GLY A 125 -13.11 -8.93 20.53
CA GLY A 125 -13.82 -9.13 21.80
C GLY A 125 -15.06 -10.04 21.71
N ALA A 126 -15.33 -10.64 20.56
CA ALA A 126 -16.43 -11.59 20.40
C ALA A 126 -16.05 -13.00 20.89
N GLU A 127 -17.05 -13.73 21.39
CA GLU A 127 -16.88 -15.14 21.79
C GLU A 127 -16.62 -16.03 20.58
N ARG A 128 -15.83 -17.09 20.80
CA ARG A 128 -15.56 -18.10 19.79
C ARG A 128 -16.80 -18.96 19.53
N SER A 129 -16.90 -19.52 18.33
CA SER A 129 -17.90 -20.56 18.05
C SER A 129 -17.67 -21.80 18.91
N ALA A 130 -18.67 -22.69 18.98
CA ALA A 130 -18.57 -23.98 19.67
C ALA A 130 -17.38 -24.85 19.18
N GLU A 131 -16.94 -24.64 17.94
CA GLU A 131 -15.80 -25.32 17.32
C GLU A 131 -14.47 -24.57 17.53
N GLY A 132 -14.46 -23.52 18.36
CA GLY A 132 -13.27 -22.73 18.68
C GLY A 132 -12.88 -21.71 17.60
N ARG A 133 -13.70 -21.54 16.56
CA ARG A 133 -13.43 -20.58 15.46
C ARG A 133 -13.68 -19.15 15.89
N HIS A 134 -12.81 -18.24 15.45
CA HIS A 134 -12.97 -16.81 15.67
C HIS A 134 -13.99 -16.24 14.68
N PRO A 135 -14.92 -15.37 15.11
CA PRO A 135 -15.83 -14.69 14.19
C PRO A 135 -15.12 -13.56 13.43
N HIS A 136 -15.54 -13.35 12.19
CA HIS A 136 -15.10 -12.27 11.30
C HIS A 136 -16.30 -11.53 10.75
N LEU A 137 -16.15 -10.22 10.59
CA LEU A 137 -17.12 -9.40 9.88
C LEU A 137 -16.72 -9.36 8.40
N LEU A 138 -17.63 -9.82 7.55
CA LEU A 138 -17.60 -9.63 6.10
C LEU A 138 -18.49 -8.42 5.79
N GLU A 139 -17.94 -7.41 5.14
CA GLU A 139 -18.66 -6.18 4.82
C GLU A 139 -18.20 -5.59 3.49
N PRO A 140 -19.01 -4.73 2.85
CA PRO A 140 -18.57 -3.98 1.69
C PRO A 140 -17.35 -3.10 2.01
N ILE A 141 -16.49 -2.91 1.01
CA ILE A 141 -15.54 -1.80 1.00
C ILE A 141 -16.39 -0.51 1.05
N GLU A 142 -16.04 0.41 1.94
CA GLU A 142 -16.88 1.58 2.21
C GLU A 142 -17.01 2.45 0.96
N ASP A 143 -18.24 2.60 0.49
CA ASP A 143 -18.60 3.57 -0.54
C ASP A 143 -19.77 4.41 -0.05
N THR A 144 -19.47 5.34 0.86
CA THR A 144 -20.49 6.17 1.51
C THR A 144 -21.04 7.29 0.63
N ASP A 145 -20.54 7.49 -0.59
CA ASP A 145 -21.05 8.54 -1.48
C ASP A 145 -21.16 8.03 -2.92
N SER A 146 -22.40 7.87 -3.40
CA SER A 146 -22.69 7.52 -4.80
C SER A 146 -22.40 8.65 -5.80
N ASP A 147 -22.07 9.85 -5.31
CA ASP A 147 -21.75 11.02 -6.11
C ASP A 147 -20.27 11.39 -5.95
N ARG A 148 -19.35 10.49 -6.32
CA ARG A 148 -17.89 10.74 -6.33
C ARG A 148 -17.40 11.04 -7.75
N PHE A 149 -16.48 11.98 -7.87
CA PHE A 149 -15.81 12.37 -9.10
C PHE A 149 -14.29 12.21 -8.89
N TYR A 150 -13.54 11.69 -9.86
CA TYR A 150 -12.08 11.93 -9.86
C TYR A 150 -11.81 13.34 -10.38
N GLY A 151 -10.67 13.92 -10.03
CA GLY A 151 -10.42 15.31 -10.37
C GLY A 151 -10.39 15.57 -11.88
N LYS A 152 -10.73 16.80 -12.25
CA LYS A 152 -10.43 17.28 -13.62
C LYS A 152 -8.93 17.14 -13.85
N MET A 153 -8.54 16.66 -15.01
CA MET A 153 -7.13 16.54 -15.35
C MET A 153 -6.44 17.92 -15.28
N PRO A 154 -5.36 18.07 -14.49
CA PRO A 154 -4.61 19.32 -14.45
C PRO A 154 -4.07 19.69 -15.84
N GLU A 155 -4.05 20.97 -16.16
CA GLU A 155 -3.44 21.43 -17.42
C GLU A 155 -1.93 21.14 -17.43
N SER A 156 -1.44 20.64 -18.56
CA SER A 156 -0.01 20.38 -18.74
C SER A 156 0.75 21.69 -18.90
N THR A 157 1.61 22.04 -17.95
CA THR A 157 2.59 23.12 -18.15
C THR A 157 3.73 22.60 -19.05
N GLN A 158 3.98 23.29 -20.16
CA GLN A 158 4.92 22.84 -21.19
C GLN A 158 6.35 22.65 -20.66
N MET A 159 6.84 21.40 -20.61
CA MET A 159 8.26 21.13 -20.39
C MET A 159 9.07 21.39 -21.67
N GLN A 160 10.14 22.18 -21.56
CA GLN A 160 11.15 22.37 -22.61
C GLN A 160 12.01 21.09 -22.72
N VAL A 161 11.59 20.12 -23.54
CA VAL A 161 12.37 18.91 -23.84
C VAL A 161 13.15 19.08 -25.13
N SER A 162 14.41 18.65 -25.14
CA SER A 162 15.26 18.68 -26.34
C SER A 162 14.61 17.90 -27.49
N ALA A 163 14.68 18.40 -28.73
CA ALA A 163 14.04 17.79 -29.89
C ALA A 163 14.48 16.34 -30.19
N ARG A 164 15.58 15.86 -29.60
CA ARG A 164 16.14 14.52 -29.82
C ARG A 164 15.46 13.39 -29.04
N ASN A 165 14.63 13.72 -28.03
CA ASN A 165 13.95 12.73 -27.18
C ASN A 165 12.44 12.65 -27.44
N ARG A 166 11.96 13.09 -28.61
CA ARG A 166 10.53 13.06 -28.95
C ARG A 166 10.20 11.79 -29.75
N GLY A 167 9.13 11.11 -29.36
CA GLY A 167 8.60 9.94 -30.07
C GLY A 167 8.89 8.63 -29.36
N PHE A 168 8.76 7.53 -30.11
CA PHE A 168 8.79 6.19 -29.57
C PHE A 168 10.13 5.47 -29.80
N ASP A 169 10.56 4.71 -28.81
CA ASP A 169 11.66 3.76 -28.85
C ASP A 169 11.17 2.40 -29.36
N ALA A 170 11.38 2.12 -30.64
CA ALA A 170 11.00 0.85 -31.25
C ALA A 170 11.61 -0.38 -30.56
N SER A 171 12.72 -0.24 -29.83
CA SER A 171 13.32 -1.36 -29.08
C SER A 171 12.45 -1.82 -27.89
N THR A 172 11.51 -0.99 -27.47
CA THR A 172 10.67 -1.24 -26.28
C THR A 172 9.32 -1.85 -26.62
N TYR A 173 8.95 -1.94 -27.90
CA TYR A 173 7.63 -2.43 -28.36
C TYR A 173 7.36 -3.88 -27.92
N ASN A 174 8.42 -4.68 -27.84
CA ASN A 174 8.33 -6.10 -27.49
C ASN A 174 8.76 -6.38 -26.05
N VAL A 175 8.84 -5.36 -25.19
CA VAL A 175 9.10 -5.58 -23.76
C VAL A 175 7.87 -6.25 -23.15
N PRO A 176 7.99 -7.46 -22.56
CA PRO A 176 6.82 -8.20 -22.10
C PRO A 176 6.29 -7.72 -20.74
N LEU A 177 7.11 -7.01 -19.95
CA LEU A 177 6.81 -6.58 -18.59
C LEU A 177 7.55 -5.27 -18.29
N VAL A 178 6.83 -4.28 -17.82
CA VAL A 178 7.39 -3.08 -17.18
C VAL A 178 7.13 -3.15 -15.69
N THR A 179 8.08 -2.63 -14.89
CA THR A 179 8.01 -2.68 -13.44
C THR A 179 8.17 -1.28 -12.82
N PRO A 180 7.17 -0.38 -12.96
CA PRO A 180 7.26 0.97 -12.42
C PRO A 180 7.43 0.95 -10.90
N GLU A 181 8.34 1.78 -10.39
CA GLU A 181 8.68 1.83 -8.97
C GLU A 181 7.90 2.94 -8.23
N LEU A 182 6.96 2.54 -7.38
CA LEU A 182 6.08 3.46 -6.64
C LEU A 182 6.55 3.63 -5.19
N PHE A 183 6.72 4.88 -4.77
CA PHE A 183 6.93 5.26 -3.37
C PHE A 183 5.67 5.92 -2.83
N VAL A 184 5.17 5.47 -1.67
CA VAL A 184 3.93 5.99 -1.09
C VAL A 184 4.26 6.93 0.07
N VAL A 185 3.72 8.13 0.04
CA VAL A 185 3.77 9.09 1.14
C VAL A 185 2.39 9.12 1.79
N VAL A 186 2.30 8.79 3.06
CA VAL A 186 1.07 8.93 3.85
C VAL A 186 1.19 10.15 4.74
N ASP A 187 0.14 10.95 4.78
CA ASP A 187 0.11 12.14 5.62
C ASP A 187 -0.16 11.84 7.10
N SER A 188 -0.09 12.88 7.94
CA SER A 188 -0.32 12.71 9.37
C SER A 188 -1.76 12.34 9.72
N TYR A 189 -2.74 12.70 8.88
CA TYR A 189 -4.16 12.43 9.09
C TYR A 189 -4.52 10.97 8.82
N PHE A 190 -4.08 10.42 7.70
CA PHE A 190 -4.22 9.01 7.36
C PHE A 190 -3.52 8.15 8.39
N ARG A 191 -2.28 8.51 8.77
CA ARG A 191 -1.55 7.83 9.84
C ARG A 191 -2.33 7.85 11.15
N ALA A 192 -2.99 8.94 11.51
CA ALA A 192 -3.70 9.08 12.79
C ALA A 192 -4.88 8.11 12.95
N GLY A 193 -5.47 7.61 11.85
CA GLY A 193 -6.55 6.62 11.94
C GLY A 193 -6.10 5.21 12.34
N PHE A 194 -4.79 4.95 12.39
CA PHE A 194 -4.26 3.66 12.84
C PHE A 194 -3.68 3.76 14.26
N THR A 195 -4.01 2.80 15.12
CA THR A 195 -3.40 2.74 16.46
C THR A 195 -1.91 2.41 16.35
N LYS A 196 -1.56 1.36 15.59
CA LYS A 196 -0.17 0.93 15.39
C LYS A 196 0.27 1.16 13.96
N LEU A 197 1.55 1.50 13.82
CA LEU A 197 2.22 1.62 12.52
C LEU A 197 2.22 0.28 11.76
N SER A 198 2.26 -0.85 12.48
CA SER A 198 2.15 -2.19 11.90
C SER A 198 0.81 -2.41 11.19
N ASP A 199 -0.27 -1.87 11.72
CA ASP A 199 -1.62 -2.08 11.21
C ASP A 199 -1.80 -1.26 9.92
N MET A 200 -1.29 -0.02 9.91
CA MET A 200 -1.18 0.80 8.71
C MET A 200 -0.34 0.12 7.62
N MET A 201 0.82 -0.45 7.98
CA MET A 201 1.66 -1.17 7.02
C MET A 201 0.93 -2.40 6.44
N LYS A 202 0.26 -3.22 7.26
CA LYS A 202 -0.53 -4.36 6.78
C LYS A 202 -1.64 -3.90 5.82
N TYR A 203 -2.35 -2.83 6.18
CA TYR A 203 -3.38 -2.25 5.34
C TYR A 203 -2.82 -1.81 3.96
N LEU A 204 -1.72 -1.05 3.95
CA LEU A 204 -1.08 -0.59 2.70
C LEU A 204 -0.56 -1.76 1.85
N LEU A 205 -0.06 -2.83 2.46
CA LEU A 205 0.39 -4.02 1.74
C LEU A 205 -0.76 -4.75 1.05
N VAL A 206 -1.90 -4.89 1.72
CA VAL A 206 -3.12 -5.45 1.10
C VAL A 206 -3.62 -4.54 -0.02
N LEU A 207 -3.74 -3.23 0.26
CA LEU A 207 -4.18 -2.24 -0.73
C LEU A 207 -3.32 -2.32 -1.99
N PHE A 208 -1.99 -2.26 -1.83
CA PHE A 208 -1.05 -2.27 -2.96
C PHE A 208 -1.07 -3.60 -3.73
N ARG A 209 -1.24 -4.73 -3.04
CA ARG A 209 -1.42 -6.04 -3.67
C ARG A 209 -2.66 -6.03 -4.57
N VAL A 210 -3.80 -5.55 -4.08
CA VAL A 210 -5.04 -5.50 -4.87
C VAL A 210 -4.93 -4.49 -6.00
N VAL A 211 -4.27 -3.33 -5.79
CA VAL A 211 -3.97 -2.39 -6.88
C VAL A 211 -3.23 -3.09 -8.02
N ASN A 212 -2.17 -3.86 -7.74
CA ASN A 212 -1.50 -4.67 -8.77
C ASN A 212 -2.46 -5.65 -9.48
N LEU A 213 -3.41 -6.26 -8.76
CA LEU A 213 -4.41 -7.14 -9.37
C LEU A 213 -5.33 -6.41 -10.37
N ARG A 214 -5.60 -5.11 -10.17
CA ARG A 214 -6.38 -4.29 -11.13
C ARG A 214 -5.64 -4.10 -12.47
N TYR A 215 -4.31 -4.16 -12.46
CA TYR A 215 -3.48 -4.06 -13.68
C TYR A 215 -3.33 -5.37 -14.46
N LEU A 216 -3.87 -6.51 -14.00
CA LEU A 216 -3.77 -7.79 -14.70
C LEU A 216 -4.39 -7.78 -16.11
N GLY A 217 -5.32 -6.85 -16.36
CA GLY A 217 -5.93 -6.65 -17.68
C GLY A 217 -5.04 -5.93 -18.69
N VAL A 218 -3.96 -5.26 -18.25
CA VAL A 218 -3.03 -4.54 -19.11
C VAL A 218 -2.06 -5.53 -19.74
N ASN A 219 -2.07 -5.60 -21.07
CA ASN A 219 -1.40 -6.64 -21.84
C ASN A 219 -0.68 -6.02 -23.04
N SER A 220 0.64 -5.85 -22.89
CA SER A 220 1.63 -5.39 -23.90
C SER A 220 2.07 -3.93 -23.71
N PRO A 221 2.95 -3.66 -22.72
CA PRO A 221 3.56 -4.62 -21.80
C PRO A 221 2.62 -5.01 -20.65
N LYS A 222 2.87 -6.14 -20.00
CA LYS A 222 2.29 -6.35 -18.66
C LYS A 222 2.86 -5.29 -17.71
N VAL A 223 2.07 -4.87 -16.74
CA VAL A 223 2.51 -3.93 -15.69
C VAL A 223 2.54 -4.66 -14.35
N GLN A 224 3.66 -4.56 -13.64
CA GLN A 224 3.76 -4.98 -12.24
C GLN A 224 4.41 -3.85 -11.45
N ILE A 225 3.59 -3.10 -10.72
CA ILE A 225 4.06 -1.96 -9.94
C ILE A 225 4.82 -2.50 -8.73
N VAL A 226 6.01 -1.96 -8.50
CA VAL A 226 6.90 -2.34 -7.41
C VAL A 226 6.72 -1.37 -6.26
N PHE A 227 6.33 -1.88 -5.09
CA PHE A 227 6.26 -1.07 -3.88
C PHE A 227 7.67 -0.83 -3.34
N ARG A 228 8.14 0.41 -3.35
CA ARG A 228 9.51 0.76 -2.90
C ARG A 228 9.63 1.04 -1.42
N GLY A 229 8.56 1.54 -0.81
CA GLY A 229 8.57 1.96 0.58
C GLY A 229 7.44 2.92 0.89
N VAL A 230 7.36 3.26 2.17
CA VAL A 230 6.37 4.20 2.70
C VAL A 230 7.10 5.33 3.42
N GLU A 231 6.67 6.56 3.22
CA GLU A 231 6.97 7.68 4.12
C GLU A 231 5.73 8.04 4.93
N VAL A 232 5.91 8.31 6.23
CA VAL A 232 4.91 8.97 7.06
C VAL A 232 5.33 10.42 7.24
N SER A 233 4.60 11.34 6.62
CA SER A 233 4.83 12.77 6.80
C SER A 233 4.46 13.22 8.21
N THR A 234 5.19 14.21 8.70
CA THR A 234 4.82 14.98 9.89
C THR A 234 3.84 16.09 9.51
N ARG A 235 3.13 16.62 10.51
CA ARG A 235 2.21 17.74 10.28
C ARG A 235 2.90 18.97 9.66
N GLU A 236 4.14 19.26 10.07
CA GLU A 236 4.95 20.34 9.48
C GLU A 236 5.30 20.09 8.00
N GLN A 237 5.33 18.83 7.56
CA GLN A 237 5.51 18.51 6.15
C GLN A 237 4.18 18.64 5.40
N ASP A 238 3.09 18.12 5.95
CA ASP A 238 1.74 18.26 5.39
C ASP A 238 1.44 19.74 5.08
N ASP A 239 1.74 20.64 6.02
CA ASP A 239 1.52 22.08 5.88
C ASP A 239 2.40 22.76 4.79
N LYS A 240 3.42 22.06 4.26
CA LYS A 240 4.24 22.55 3.14
C LYS A 240 3.65 22.21 1.78
N TYR A 241 2.77 21.22 1.69
CA TYR A 241 2.24 20.77 0.42
C TYR A 241 0.70 20.74 0.34
N TYR A 242 -0.02 20.80 1.45
CA TYR A 242 -1.48 20.97 1.44
C TYR A 242 -1.92 22.42 1.46
N SER A 243 -2.93 22.72 0.65
CA SER A 243 -3.64 24.00 0.64
C SER A 243 -5.02 23.84 1.31
N TYR A 244 -5.09 24.04 2.63
CA TYR A 244 -6.32 23.88 3.40
C TYR A 244 -7.40 24.93 3.06
N LEU A 245 -8.67 24.51 2.99
CA LEU A 245 -9.78 25.36 2.51
C LEU A 245 -10.66 26.01 3.60
N SER A 246 -10.50 25.63 4.87
CA SER A 246 -11.01 26.35 6.06
C SER A 246 -10.47 25.67 7.35
N TYR A 247 -11.15 25.84 8.50
CA TYR A 247 -10.95 25.03 9.71
C TYR A 247 -11.49 23.59 9.60
N THR A 248 -12.16 23.25 8.49
CA THR A 248 -12.58 21.88 8.16
C THR A 248 -11.40 21.04 7.70
N ALA A 249 -11.52 19.71 7.82
CA ALA A 249 -10.55 18.73 7.31
C ALA A 249 -10.63 18.62 5.77
N GLU A 250 -10.60 19.75 5.07
CA GLU A 250 -10.74 19.87 3.61
C GLU A 250 -9.48 20.53 2.99
N ILE A 251 -9.03 20.02 1.84
CA ILE A 251 -7.91 20.58 1.05
C ILE A 251 -8.32 20.91 -0.37
N ASP A 252 -7.74 21.98 -0.92
CA ASP A 252 -7.78 22.28 -2.34
C ASP A 252 -6.87 21.29 -3.05
N ALA A 253 -7.48 20.28 -3.67
CA ALA A 253 -6.76 19.12 -4.15
C ALA A 253 -5.85 19.43 -5.34
N LEU A 254 -6.28 20.32 -6.24
CA LEU A 254 -5.46 20.74 -7.39
C LEU A 254 -4.26 21.58 -6.93
N LYS A 255 -4.47 22.58 -6.07
CA LYS A 255 -3.36 23.39 -5.53
C LYS A 255 -2.40 22.54 -4.71
N SER A 256 -2.94 21.60 -3.94
CA SER A 256 -2.14 20.66 -3.16
C SER A 256 -1.27 19.77 -4.05
N LEU A 257 -1.82 19.23 -5.16
CA LEU A 257 -1.04 18.45 -6.12
C LEU A 257 0.12 19.27 -6.72
N TYR A 258 -0.11 20.52 -7.14
CA TYR A 258 0.98 21.37 -7.64
C TYR A 258 2.02 21.68 -6.55
N ASN A 259 1.60 21.95 -5.32
CA ASN A 259 2.52 22.14 -4.20
C ASN A 259 3.33 20.87 -3.88
N ILE A 260 2.73 19.68 -4.05
CA ILE A 260 3.41 18.39 -3.95
C ILE A 260 4.51 18.27 -5.01
N VAL A 261 4.25 18.66 -6.26
CA VAL A 261 5.28 18.69 -7.33
C VAL A 261 6.47 19.55 -6.88
N ASP A 262 6.20 20.77 -6.44
CA ASP A 262 7.23 21.71 -5.96
C ASP A 262 7.99 21.16 -4.74
N TYR A 263 7.26 20.53 -3.80
CA TYR A 263 7.83 19.93 -2.62
C TYR A 263 8.79 18.79 -2.98
N VAL A 264 8.38 17.88 -3.87
CA VAL A 264 9.22 16.78 -4.34
C VAL A 264 10.43 17.29 -5.10
N GLU A 265 10.27 18.32 -5.94
CA GLU A 265 11.38 18.92 -6.68
C GLU A 265 12.41 19.57 -5.74
N LYS A 266 11.95 20.36 -4.76
CA LYS A 266 12.83 20.96 -3.74
C LYS A 266 13.57 19.90 -2.92
N ASN A 267 12.96 18.72 -2.76
CA ASN A 267 13.52 17.58 -2.03
C ASN A 267 14.02 16.47 -2.97
N ASN A 268 14.45 16.80 -4.20
CA ASN A 268 14.76 15.79 -5.22
C ASN A 268 15.81 14.75 -4.77
N ALA A 269 16.79 15.13 -3.95
CA ALA A 269 17.77 14.18 -3.38
C ALA A 269 17.13 13.00 -2.62
N THR A 270 15.92 13.21 -2.10
CA THR A 270 15.12 12.23 -1.36
C THR A 270 14.25 11.36 -2.26
N TYR A 271 13.82 11.89 -3.41
CA TYR A 271 12.73 11.33 -4.23
C TYR A 271 13.11 10.97 -5.67
N TRP A 272 14.34 11.28 -6.10
CA TRP A 272 14.78 11.07 -7.49
C TRP A 272 14.82 9.60 -7.94
N ASN A 273 14.93 8.67 -6.99
CA ASN A 273 15.07 7.23 -7.23
C ASN A 273 13.76 6.50 -7.52
N PHE A 274 12.62 7.19 -7.52
CA PHE A 274 11.30 6.58 -7.68
C PHE A 274 10.65 7.07 -8.96
N ASP A 275 10.12 6.14 -9.76
CA ASP A 275 9.50 6.43 -11.05
C ASP A 275 8.20 7.21 -10.90
N MET A 276 7.49 7.00 -9.78
CA MET A 276 6.25 7.67 -9.39
C MET A 276 6.18 7.80 -7.86
N ILE A 277 5.42 8.78 -7.37
CA ILE A 277 5.23 9.02 -5.92
C ILE A 277 3.76 9.29 -5.65
N TYR A 278 3.14 8.43 -4.85
CA TYR A 278 1.72 8.53 -4.52
C TYR A 278 1.54 9.12 -3.12
N PHE A 279 0.78 10.20 -3.00
CA PHE A 279 0.40 10.79 -1.73
C PHE A 279 -0.99 10.30 -1.33
N VAL A 280 -1.11 9.77 -0.11
CA VAL A 280 -2.37 9.32 0.49
C VAL A 280 -2.78 10.30 1.58
N THR A 281 -4.04 10.75 1.54
CA THR A 281 -4.64 11.60 2.57
C THR A 281 -5.94 11.00 3.12
N ALA A 282 -6.22 11.25 4.40
CA ALA A 282 -7.56 11.03 4.96
C ALA A 282 -8.40 12.32 5.03
N LEU A 283 -7.90 13.43 4.48
CA LEU A 283 -8.64 14.67 4.32
C LEU A 283 -9.59 14.59 3.14
N ASP A 284 -10.65 15.39 3.20
CA ASP A 284 -11.57 15.61 2.09
C ASP A 284 -10.91 16.54 1.05
N MET A 285 -10.79 16.06 -0.17
CA MET A 285 -10.22 16.68 -1.34
C MET A 285 -11.35 17.39 -2.08
N VAL A 286 -11.19 18.69 -2.27
CA VAL A 286 -12.20 19.53 -2.91
C VAL A 286 -11.61 20.16 -4.16
N ALA A 287 -12.33 20.06 -5.28
CA ALA A 287 -12.03 20.86 -6.47
C ALA A 287 -12.61 22.27 -6.31
N VAL A 288 -11.75 23.28 -6.40
CA VAL A 288 -12.13 24.69 -6.28
C VAL A 288 -11.89 25.40 -7.60
N GLU A 289 -12.97 25.84 -8.25
CA GLU A 289 -12.93 26.55 -9.52
C GLU A 289 -13.70 27.87 -9.39
N GLY A 290 -12.97 28.96 -9.11
CA GLY A 290 -13.57 30.25 -8.77
C GLY A 290 -14.42 30.19 -7.51
N ALA A 291 -15.74 30.36 -7.65
CA ALA A 291 -16.70 30.26 -6.54
C ALA A 291 -17.30 28.85 -6.38
N ARG A 292 -17.08 27.93 -7.34
CA ARG A 292 -17.60 26.55 -7.31
C ARG A 292 -16.69 25.67 -6.46
N ARG A 293 -17.29 24.90 -5.55
CA ARG A 293 -16.62 23.86 -4.75
C ARG A 293 -17.27 22.51 -5.04
N GLU A 294 -16.51 21.55 -5.52
CA GLU A 294 -16.93 20.17 -5.72
C GLU A 294 -16.29 19.30 -4.64
N LYS A 295 -17.12 18.79 -3.71
CA LYS A 295 -16.71 18.08 -2.48
C LYS A 295 -16.61 16.57 -2.64
N SER A 296 -16.54 16.11 -3.88
CA SER A 296 -16.71 14.70 -4.21
C SER A 296 -15.46 14.11 -4.82
N LEU A 297 -14.31 14.75 -4.60
CA LEU A 297 -13.12 14.49 -5.39
C LEU A 297 -12.24 13.44 -4.72
N SER A 298 -12.05 12.27 -5.33
CA SER A 298 -11.30 11.19 -4.66
C SER A 298 -9.80 11.15 -4.99
N GLY A 299 -9.35 11.78 -6.07
CA GLY A 299 -7.94 11.79 -6.47
C GLY A 299 -7.61 12.75 -7.61
N PHE A 300 -6.32 13.06 -7.75
CA PHE A 300 -5.74 13.82 -8.86
C PHE A 300 -4.37 13.25 -9.27
N ALA A 301 -4.14 13.24 -10.57
CA ALA A 301 -2.85 12.96 -11.17
C ALA A 301 -2.70 13.70 -12.51
N PHE A 302 -1.45 13.81 -12.95
CA PHE A 302 -1.13 14.32 -14.29
C PHE A 302 -1.13 13.18 -15.29
N VAL A 303 -1.62 13.44 -16.51
CA VAL A 303 -1.71 12.41 -17.57
C VAL A 303 -0.40 12.28 -18.31
N ALA A 304 0.03 11.04 -18.55
CA ALA A 304 1.26 10.70 -19.27
C ALA A 304 2.47 11.44 -18.70
N SER A 305 2.65 11.36 -17.38
CA SER A 305 3.63 12.14 -16.62
C SER A 305 4.68 11.30 -15.90
N ALA A 306 4.63 9.97 -16.00
CA ALA A 306 5.69 9.12 -15.45
C ALA A 306 7.06 9.54 -16.00
N CYS A 307 8.10 9.41 -15.18
CA CYS A 307 9.47 9.87 -15.49
C CYS A 307 9.64 11.39 -15.69
N THR A 308 8.60 12.20 -15.46
CA THR A 308 8.70 13.67 -15.52
C THR A 308 8.83 14.27 -14.12
N LYS A 309 8.84 15.61 -14.04
CA LYS A 309 8.75 16.32 -12.75
C LYS A 309 7.39 16.12 -12.09
N SER A 310 6.33 16.00 -12.89
CA SER A 310 4.92 15.87 -12.49
C SER A 310 4.48 14.41 -12.28
N ARG A 311 5.39 13.57 -11.77
CA ARG A 311 5.18 12.11 -11.58
C ARG A 311 4.44 11.75 -10.27
N GLN A 312 3.81 12.73 -9.64
CA GLN A 312 3.12 12.59 -8.36
C GLN A 312 1.62 12.44 -8.57
N GLN A 313 1.00 11.67 -7.68
CA GLN A 313 -0.44 11.48 -7.57
C GLN A 313 -0.86 11.84 -6.15
N LEU A 314 -2.09 12.31 -5.98
CA LEU A 314 -2.72 12.54 -4.68
C LEU A 314 -4.07 11.84 -4.68
N GLY A 315 -4.35 11.03 -3.67
CA GLY A 315 -5.67 10.42 -3.53
C GLY A 315 -6.09 10.23 -2.10
N GLU A 316 -7.40 10.26 -1.89
CA GLU A 316 -8.00 10.01 -0.62
C GLU A 316 -8.02 8.53 -0.28
N ASP A 317 -7.89 8.22 1.00
CA ASP A 317 -8.26 6.93 1.54
C ASP A 317 -8.69 7.06 3.00
N THR A 318 -9.65 6.24 3.39
CA THR A 318 -10.13 6.17 4.77
C THR A 318 -9.49 4.96 5.45
N PRO A 319 -8.83 5.12 6.61
CA PRO A 319 -8.21 4.01 7.33
C PRO A 319 -9.15 2.82 7.52
N PHE A 320 -8.68 1.61 7.20
CA PHE A 320 -9.45 0.35 7.23
C PHE A 320 -10.64 0.25 6.25
N SER A 321 -10.79 1.21 5.32
CA SER A 321 -11.90 1.22 4.37
C SER A 321 -11.62 0.38 3.12
N PHE A 322 -10.38 0.41 2.61
CA PHE A 322 -9.92 -0.07 1.30
C PHE A 322 -10.46 0.70 0.07
N ARG A 323 -11.12 1.86 0.25
CA ARG A 323 -11.58 2.70 -0.88
C ARG A 323 -10.42 3.18 -1.76
N GLY A 324 -9.25 3.41 -1.15
CA GLY A 324 -8.04 3.83 -1.83
C GLY A 324 -7.52 2.87 -2.91
N ILE A 325 -8.00 1.62 -2.98
CA ILE A 325 -7.59 0.66 -4.01
C ILE A 325 -7.93 1.17 -5.41
N ARG A 326 -9.19 1.56 -5.61
CA ARG A 326 -9.65 2.00 -6.92
C ARG A 326 -9.04 3.35 -7.29
N ILE A 327 -8.99 4.25 -6.32
CA ILE A 327 -8.41 5.59 -6.44
C ILE A 327 -6.94 5.47 -6.87
N MET A 328 -6.13 4.68 -6.14
CA MET A 328 -4.72 4.51 -6.47
C MET A 328 -4.51 3.90 -7.85
N ALA A 329 -5.29 2.88 -8.21
CA ALA A 329 -5.22 2.29 -9.55
C ALA A 329 -5.57 3.32 -10.64
N HIS A 330 -6.58 4.15 -10.41
CA HIS A 330 -7.00 5.21 -11.34
C HIS A 330 -5.91 6.28 -11.54
N GLU A 331 -5.42 6.87 -10.46
CA GLU A 331 -4.46 7.97 -10.53
C GLU A 331 -3.09 7.52 -11.04
N VAL A 332 -2.65 6.30 -10.70
CA VAL A 332 -1.42 5.73 -11.27
C VAL A 332 -1.60 5.47 -12.76
N ALA A 333 -2.77 5.04 -13.22
CA ALA A 333 -3.05 4.84 -14.64
C ALA A 333 -3.02 6.16 -15.44
N HIS A 334 -3.50 7.28 -14.86
CA HIS A 334 -3.30 8.61 -15.45
C HIS A 334 -1.83 8.91 -15.69
N THR A 335 -0.99 8.73 -14.67
CA THR A 335 0.45 8.96 -14.77
C THR A 335 1.10 8.04 -15.81
N LEU A 336 0.60 6.82 -15.95
CA LEU A 336 1.00 5.85 -16.98
C LEU A 336 0.38 6.10 -18.36
N GLY A 337 -0.41 7.15 -18.56
CA GLY A 337 -0.84 7.61 -19.88
C GLY A 337 -2.35 7.59 -20.13
N CYS A 338 -3.16 6.98 -19.28
CA CYS A 338 -4.59 6.86 -19.53
C CYS A 338 -5.34 8.17 -19.28
N PRO A 339 -6.04 8.77 -20.26
CA PRO A 339 -7.06 9.74 -19.95
C PRO A 339 -8.31 9.03 -19.41
N HIS A 340 -9.32 9.80 -19.01
CA HIS A 340 -10.64 9.22 -18.77
C HIS A 340 -11.20 8.56 -20.03
N ASP A 341 -11.93 7.46 -19.88
CA ASP A 341 -12.67 6.82 -20.96
C ASP A 341 -13.63 7.86 -21.61
N GLY A 342 -13.70 7.87 -22.94
CA GLY A 342 -14.54 8.81 -23.69
C GLY A 342 -13.92 10.20 -23.89
N THR A 343 -12.71 10.44 -23.38
CA THR A 343 -12.05 11.74 -23.44
C THR A 343 -10.68 11.69 -24.13
N GLN A 344 -10.18 12.87 -24.48
CA GLN A 344 -8.84 13.07 -25.02
C GLN A 344 -8.21 14.27 -24.32
N ILE A 345 -6.90 14.22 -24.07
CA ILE A 345 -6.16 15.33 -23.45
C ILE A 345 -4.73 15.40 -23.97
N ASP A 346 -4.11 16.58 -23.89
CA ASP A 346 -2.68 16.71 -24.09
C ASP A 346 -1.92 16.20 -22.86
N GLY A 347 -1.12 15.15 -23.05
CA GLY A 347 -0.27 14.60 -22.01
C GLY A 347 0.92 15.49 -21.65
N HIS A 348 1.56 15.19 -20.52
CA HIS A 348 2.78 15.86 -20.09
C HIS A 348 3.96 15.58 -21.02
N ILE A 349 4.12 14.33 -21.46
CA ILE A 349 5.06 13.99 -22.52
C ILE A 349 4.48 14.32 -23.91
N LYS A 350 5.35 14.53 -24.90
CA LYS A 350 4.96 14.98 -26.26
C LYS A 350 5.07 13.90 -27.34
N SER A 351 5.44 12.68 -26.93
CA SER A 351 5.58 11.53 -27.81
C SER A 351 4.23 11.02 -28.35
N PHE A 352 3.14 11.19 -27.59
CA PHE A 352 1.78 10.88 -28.04
C PHE A 352 0.76 11.80 -27.36
N LYS A 353 -0.46 11.82 -27.90
CA LYS A 353 -1.60 12.49 -27.29
C LYS A 353 -2.58 11.43 -26.76
N PRO A 354 -2.72 11.28 -25.43
CA PRO A 354 -3.66 10.34 -24.82
C PRO A 354 -5.10 10.50 -25.37
N ASP A 355 -5.69 9.41 -25.88
CA ASP A 355 -7.01 9.41 -26.52
C ASP A 355 -7.81 8.12 -26.24
N SER A 356 -8.74 8.21 -25.28
CA SER A 356 -9.69 7.14 -24.97
C SER A 356 -11.09 7.39 -25.52
N THR A 357 -11.26 8.24 -26.53
CA THR A 357 -12.59 8.58 -27.10
C THR A 357 -13.35 7.38 -27.66
N ARG A 358 -12.64 6.29 -28.00
CA ARG A 358 -13.23 5.03 -28.49
C ARG A 358 -13.74 4.09 -27.41
N CYS A 359 -13.46 4.37 -26.14
CA CYS A 359 -13.94 3.60 -25.00
C CYS A 359 -14.99 4.44 -24.27
N PRO A 360 -16.31 4.17 -24.45
CA PRO A 360 -17.37 4.94 -23.81
C PRO A 360 -17.22 5.02 -22.29
N TRP A 361 -17.49 6.21 -21.73
CA TRP A 361 -17.50 6.46 -20.30
C TRP A 361 -18.49 5.55 -19.56
N GLU A 362 -19.64 5.33 -20.18
CA GLU A 362 -20.78 4.54 -19.69
C GLU A 362 -20.45 3.05 -19.54
N ASN A 363 -19.32 2.59 -20.08
CA ASN A 363 -18.87 1.23 -19.83
C ASN A 363 -18.45 1.00 -18.38
N GLY A 364 -18.17 2.05 -17.61
CA GLY A 364 -17.90 1.89 -16.19
C GLY A 364 -16.58 1.20 -15.87
N ASN A 365 -15.54 1.34 -16.71
CA ASN A 365 -14.20 0.84 -16.39
C ASN A 365 -13.52 1.74 -15.34
N ILE A 366 -12.36 1.33 -14.82
CA ILE A 366 -11.60 2.10 -13.80
C ILE A 366 -11.44 3.58 -14.21
N MET A 367 -11.22 3.90 -15.48
CA MET A 367 -11.04 5.27 -15.98
C MET A 367 -12.34 6.09 -16.11
N SER A 368 -13.44 5.62 -15.52
CA SER A 368 -14.71 6.34 -15.35
C SER A 368 -15.06 6.47 -13.86
N TYR A 369 -16.17 7.15 -13.54
CA TYR A 369 -16.71 7.25 -12.17
C TYR A 369 -17.84 6.25 -11.89
N ILE A 370 -18.12 5.35 -12.84
CA ILE A 370 -19.26 4.43 -12.74
C ILE A 370 -18.77 3.11 -12.15
N GLU A 371 -19.38 2.71 -11.04
CA GLU A 371 -19.05 1.49 -10.28
C GLU A 371 -20.24 0.53 -10.22
N GLU A 372 -20.75 0.12 -11.38
CA GLU A 372 -21.97 -0.69 -11.46
C GLU A 372 -21.72 -2.20 -11.50
N ASP A 373 -20.62 -2.64 -12.12
CA ASP A 373 -20.30 -4.05 -12.28
C ASP A 373 -18.81 -4.32 -12.36
N HIS A 374 -18.44 -5.59 -12.58
CA HIS A 374 -17.06 -6.06 -12.65
C HIS A 374 -16.12 -5.29 -13.61
N ARG A 375 -16.64 -4.49 -14.55
CA ARG A 375 -15.82 -3.60 -15.39
C ARG A 375 -15.17 -2.49 -14.57
N SER A 376 -15.79 -2.04 -13.47
CA SER A 376 -15.24 -1.01 -12.57
C SER A 376 -13.92 -1.39 -11.91
N MET A 377 -13.56 -2.67 -12.02
CA MET A 377 -12.32 -3.26 -11.51
C MET A 377 -11.26 -3.52 -12.57
N LYS A 378 -11.50 -3.09 -13.81
CA LYS A 378 -10.62 -3.34 -14.95
C LYS A 378 -10.41 -2.06 -15.75
N PHE A 379 -9.27 -2.00 -16.43
CA PHE A 379 -9.01 -0.95 -17.41
C PHE A 379 -9.66 -1.29 -18.76
N SER A 380 -10.06 -0.26 -19.50
CA SER A 380 -10.54 -0.39 -20.88
C SER A 380 -9.39 -0.76 -21.82
N SER A 381 -9.72 -1.24 -23.01
CA SER A 381 -8.72 -1.46 -24.06
C SER A 381 -8.02 -0.17 -24.51
N CYS A 382 -8.65 0.99 -24.32
CA CYS A 382 -8.02 2.27 -24.61
C CYS A 382 -6.92 2.56 -23.58
N CYS A 383 -7.23 2.45 -22.27
CA CYS A 383 -6.21 2.64 -21.25
C CYS A 383 -5.05 1.63 -21.38
N ASP A 384 -5.33 0.36 -21.71
CA ASP A 384 -4.30 -0.63 -22.02
C ASP A 384 -3.35 -0.13 -23.13
N TYR A 385 -3.92 0.34 -24.24
CA TYR A 385 -3.14 0.90 -25.36
C TYR A 385 -2.37 2.18 -24.99
N GLU A 386 -2.96 3.08 -24.20
CA GLU A 386 -2.28 4.30 -23.78
C GLU A 386 -1.09 4.02 -22.86
N ILE A 387 -1.18 3.00 -22.00
CA ILE A 387 -0.04 2.51 -21.22
C ILE A 387 1.04 1.98 -22.16
N SER A 388 0.68 1.25 -23.22
CA SER A 388 1.65 0.83 -24.24
C SER A 388 2.38 2.03 -24.84
N GLN A 389 1.65 3.05 -25.32
CA GLN A 389 2.25 4.26 -25.89
C GLN A 389 3.17 4.98 -24.90
N MET A 390 2.78 5.05 -23.63
CA MET A 390 3.64 5.61 -22.57
C MET A 390 4.93 4.83 -22.43
N THR A 391 4.87 3.51 -22.29
CA THR A 391 6.06 2.67 -22.11
C THR A 391 7.00 2.69 -23.31
N TRP A 392 6.46 2.95 -24.50
CA TRP A 392 7.22 3.09 -25.73
C TRP A 392 7.94 4.43 -25.86
N SER A 393 7.53 5.45 -25.11
CA SER A 393 8.01 6.81 -25.29
C SER A 393 9.42 7.02 -24.74
N TYR A 394 10.30 7.69 -25.49
CA TYR A 394 11.65 8.04 -25.02
C TYR A 394 11.63 8.89 -23.74
N GLU A 395 10.61 9.74 -23.60
CA GLU A 395 10.39 10.58 -22.42
C GLU A 395 10.05 9.76 -21.16
N ALA A 396 9.53 8.54 -21.34
CA ALA A 396 9.19 7.59 -20.27
C ALA A 396 10.33 6.58 -19.99
N GLY A 397 11.59 6.95 -20.29
CA GLY A 397 12.73 6.03 -20.22
C GLY A 397 13.02 5.42 -18.84
N CYS A 398 12.46 5.95 -17.74
CA CYS A 398 12.55 5.32 -16.42
C CYS A 398 11.78 3.99 -16.38
N LEU A 399 10.65 3.88 -17.08
CA LEU A 399 9.83 2.65 -17.14
C LEU A 399 10.53 1.52 -17.93
N GLN A 400 11.47 1.89 -18.79
CA GLN A 400 12.23 0.95 -19.64
C GLN A 400 13.48 0.40 -18.95
N ARG A 401 13.94 1.08 -17.89
CA ARG A 401 15.20 0.77 -17.22
C ARG A 401 14.96 0.30 -15.80
N ASN A 402 15.25 -0.98 -15.55
CA ASN A 402 15.27 -1.50 -14.19
C ASN A 402 16.60 -1.16 -13.49
N ASN A 403 16.72 0.07 -13.00
CA ASN A 403 17.93 0.58 -12.35
C ASN A 403 18.21 -0.08 -10.98
N SER A 404 17.18 -0.66 -10.38
CA SER A 404 17.15 -1.27 -9.05
C SER A 404 17.33 -2.80 -9.05
N ARG A 405 17.41 -3.43 -10.23
CA ARG A 405 17.51 -4.90 -10.45
C ARG A 405 16.29 -5.71 -9.97
N THR A 406 15.12 -5.08 -9.80
CA THR A 406 13.88 -5.68 -9.28
C THR A 406 13.38 -6.89 -10.08
N THR A 407 13.51 -6.91 -11.41
CA THR A 407 13.00 -8.02 -12.25
C THR A 407 13.67 -9.38 -12.02
N LYS A 408 14.90 -9.41 -11.48
CA LYS A 408 15.59 -10.66 -11.09
C LYS A 408 15.06 -11.22 -9.77
N ILE A 409 14.33 -10.42 -9.00
CA ILE A 409 13.85 -10.73 -7.65
C ILE A 409 12.40 -11.22 -7.72
N LEU A 410 11.53 -10.52 -8.47
CA LEU A 410 10.12 -10.88 -8.66
C LEU A 410 9.93 -12.30 -9.25
N ARG A 411 10.95 -12.84 -9.94
CA ARG A 411 10.94 -14.19 -10.55
C ARG A 411 11.45 -15.31 -9.64
N LYS A 412 11.98 -15.01 -8.44
CA LYS A 412 12.49 -16.06 -7.55
C LYS A 412 11.31 -16.73 -6.84
N LYS A 413 11.17 -18.05 -7.00
CA LYS A 413 10.38 -18.86 -6.06
C LYS A 413 10.99 -18.69 -4.67
N TRP A 414 10.14 -18.49 -3.65
CA TRP A 414 10.46 -18.27 -2.23
C TRP A 414 11.11 -19.48 -1.53
N THR A 415 11.99 -20.21 -2.22
CA THR A 415 12.59 -21.47 -1.74
C THR A 415 14.09 -21.33 -1.44
N LYS A 416 14.66 -20.12 -1.52
CA LYS A 416 16.07 -19.88 -1.21
C LYS A 416 16.25 -19.16 0.12
N LYS A 417 16.78 -19.90 1.10
CA LYS A 417 17.52 -19.42 2.29
C LYS A 417 18.27 -18.10 2.02
N TYR A 418 17.61 -16.97 2.30
CA TYR A 418 18.17 -15.64 2.11
C TYR A 418 19.13 -15.31 3.27
N ILE A 419 20.31 -14.77 2.95
CA ILE A 419 21.20 -14.24 3.99
C ILE A 419 20.69 -12.85 4.33
N LEU A 420 20.01 -12.74 5.47
CA LEU A 420 19.46 -11.49 5.96
C LEU A 420 20.54 -10.40 6.11
N PRO A 421 20.26 -9.14 5.74
CA PRO A 421 21.29 -8.08 5.71
C PRO A 421 21.98 -7.85 7.06
N GLY A 422 21.26 -7.97 8.16
CA GLY A 422 21.76 -7.81 9.53
C GLY A 422 22.85 -8.79 9.92
N TYR A 423 23.02 -9.92 9.22
CA TYR A 423 24.16 -10.82 9.43
C TYR A 423 25.50 -10.20 8.98
N ARG A 424 25.47 -9.22 8.08
CA ARG A 424 26.67 -8.62 7.48
C ARG A 424 26.87 -7.15 7.87
N LEU A 425 25.82 -6.49 8.38
CA LEU A 425 25.86 -5.07 8.70
C LEU A 425 26.32 -4.84 10.15
N SER A 426 27.41 -4.09 10.31
CA SER A 426 27.82 -3.62 11.64
C SER A 426 26.79 -2.65 12.21
N LEU A 427 26.66 -2.62 13.55
CA LEU A 427 25.71 -1.73 14.23
C LEU A 427 25.96 -0.24 13.90
N ASN A 428 27.23 0.15 13.72
CA ASN A 428 27.59 1.49 13.25
C ASN A 428 27.06 1.79 11.83
N LYS A 429 27.12 0.81 10.92
CA LYS A 429 26.57 0.96 9.57
C LYS A 429 25.04 1.06 9.63
N GLN A 430 24.39 0.28 10.49
CA GLN A 430 22.94 0.36 10.68
C GLN A 430 22.52 1.74 11.22
N CYS A 431 23.28 2.36 12.14
CA CYS A 431 22.97 3.73 12.61
C CYS A 431 22.99 4.74 11.46
N ARG A 432 24.01 4.68 10.60
CA ARG A 432 24.10 5.55 9.41
C ARG A 432 23.00 5.26 8.37
N MET A 433 22.50 4.03 8.30
CA MET A 433 21.38 3.70 7.41
C MET A 433 20.04 4.17 7.99
N THR A 434 19.89 4.12 9.31
CA THR A 434 18.69 4.56 10.03
C THR A 434 18.58 6.09 10.00
N TYR A 435 19.69 6.79 10.19
CA TYR A 435 19.76 8.25 10.20
C TYR A 435 20.71 8.76 9.12
N PRO A 436 20.33 8.68 7.83
CA PRO A 436 21.23 8.94 6.71
C PRO A 436 21.72 10.39 6.60
N THR A 437 21.03 11.33 7.24
CA THR A 437 21.41 12.75 7.25
C THR A 437 22.34 13.14 8.39
N LEU A 438 22.51 12.28 9.41
CA LEU A 438 23.44 12.54 10.52
C LEU A 438 24.86 12.19 10.11
N ARG A 439 25.80 13.13 10.24
CA ARG A 439 27.18 12.92 9.80
C ARG A 439 27.96 12.03 10.77
N ASN A 440 27.79 12.28 12.07
CA ASN A 440 28.60 11.68 13.11
C ASN A 440 27.84 10.62 13.94
N THR A 441 26.97 9.81 13.33
CA THR A 441 26.20 8.79 14.08
C THR A 441 26.85 7.40 14.10
N TYR A 442 26.82 6.76 15.27
CA TYR A 442 27.37 5.41 15.50
C TYR A 442 26.65 4.70 16.67
N TYR A 443 26.79 3.38 16.76
CA TYR A 443 26.15 2.57 17.79
C TYR A 443 26.81 2.77 19.16
N MET A 444 25.98 2.96 20.18
CA MET A 444 26.39 3.20 21.55
C MET A 444 26.35 1.90 22.38
N GLU A 445 27.49 1.21 22.45
CA GLU A 445 27.61 -0.11 23.09
C GLU A 445 27.15 -0.15 24.54
N LYS A 446 27.34 0.94 25.30
CA LYS A 446 26.94 1.05 26.71
C LYS A 446 25.46 0.75 26.98
N TYR A 447 24.58 0.92 25.98
CA TYR A 447 23.14 0.66 26.13
C TYR A 447 22.72 -0.76 25.70
N GLY A 448 23.59 -1.47 24.99
CA GLY A 448 23.30 -2.80 24.47
C GLY A 448 22.13 -2.83 23.47
N ILE A 449 21.59 -4.03 23.27
CA ILE A 449 20.44 -4.30 22.40
C ILE A 449 19.30 -4.81 23.28
N ARG A 450 18.10 -4.25 23.14
CA ARG A 450 16.88 -4.68 23.85
C ARG A 450 15.71 -4.67 22.88
N HIS A 451 14.97 -5.77 22.79
CA HIS A 451 13.82 -5.90 21.89
C HIS A 451 14.14 -5.42 20.46
N CYS A 452 15.28 -5.86 19.92
CA CYS A 452 15.76 -5.45 18.60
C CYS A 452 15.92 -3.94 18.40
N ILE A 453 16.08 -3.19 19.48
CA ILE A 453 16.39 -1.77 19.47
C ILE A 453 17.80 -1.57 20.04
N ALA A 454 18.59 -0.77 19.33
CA ALA A 454 19.90 -0.27 19.76
C ALA A 454 19.87 1.26 19.84
N GLN A 455 20.88 1.87 20.45
CA GLN A 455 20.99 3.33 20.55
C GLN A 455 22.10 3.84 19.64
N CYS A 456 21.81 4.90 18.89
CA CYS A 456 22.76 5.61 18.04
C CYS A 456 23.12 6.96 18.68
N PHE A 457 24.39 7.32 18.64
CA PHE A 457 24.87 8.62 19.05
C PHE A 457 24.38 9.69 18.07
N VAL A 458 24.02 10.85 18.61
CA VAL A 458 23.62 12.03 17.87
C VAL A 458 24.44 13.20 18.37
N ASP A 459 25.24 13.77 17.47
CA ASP A 459 26.07 14.94 17.74
C ASP A 459 25.16 16.15 17.97
N GLY A 460 25.19 16.71 19.18
CA GLY A 460 24.33 17.83 19.55
C GLY A 460 24.60 19.08 18.70
N LYS A 461 25.81 19.21 18.13
CA LYS A 461 26.18 20.33 17.26
C LYS A 461 25.34 20.37 15.98
N GLU A 462 24.86 19.22 15.50
CA GLU A 462 23.97 19.15 14.32
C GLU A 462 22.58 19.74 14.61
N PHE A 463 22.24 19.98 15.88
CA PHE A 463 20.93 20.49 16.34
C PHE A 463 21.01 21.71 17.27
N ALA A 464 22.19 22.36 17.39
CA ALA A 464 22.43 23.40 18.40
C ALA A 464 22.01 23.00 19.83
N ALA A 465 22.22 21.72 20.16
CA ALA A 465 21.82 21.10 21.42
C ALA A 465 22.99 20.34 22.06
N SER A 466 22.76 19.73 23.22
CA SER A 466 23.70 18.76 23.80
C SER A 466 23.64 17.42 23.05
N ASP A 467 24.75 16.67 23.10
CA ASP A 467 24.81 15.31 22.58
C ASP A 467 23.66 14.46 23.12
N SER A 468 23.09 13.63 22.25
CA SER A 468 21.94 12.81 22.60
C SER A 468 22.07 11.38 22.05
N MET A 469 21.09 10.54 22.41
CA MET A 469 21.01 9.16 21.95
C MET A 469 19.64 8.89 21.36
N TRP A 470 19.61 8.31 20.17
CA TRP A 470 18.38 8.01 19.45
C TRP A 470 18.25 6.52 19.15
N PRO A 471 17.09 5.87 19.45
CA PRO A 471 16.83 4.48 19.07
C PRO A 471 16.97 4.19 17.58
N MET A 472 17.45 2.99 17.27
CA MET A 472 17.43 2.36 15.96
C MET A 472 16.79 0.99 16.11
N ILE A 473 15.80 0.69 15.27
CA ILE A 473 15.32 -0.68 15.10
C ILE A 473 16.36 -1.41 14.25
N LEU A 474 16.84 -2.54 14.74
CA LEU A 474 17.88 -3.32 14.10
C LEU A 474 17.39 -3.99 12.83
N ILE A 475 18.25 -4.01 11.82
CA ILE A 475 17.95 -4.64 10.53
C ILE A 475 17.91 -6.16 10.70
N ASP A 476 16.99 -6.78 9.99
CA ASP A 476 16.72 -8.21 10.07
C ASP A 476 17.97 -9.07 9.87
N GLY A 477 18.13 -10.09 10.70
CA GLY A 477 19.33 -10.94 10.79
C GLY A 477 20.35 -10.48 11.84
N THR A 478 20.18 -9.29 12.44
CA THR A 478 21.07 -8.83 13.52
C THR A 478 20.83 -9.65 14.78
N GLY A 479 21.90 -10.12 15.44
CA GLY A 479 21.78 -10.87 16.69
C GLY A 479 21.19 -10.01 17.81
N CYS A 480 20.15 -10.52 18.46
CA CYS A 480 19.42 -9.80 19.51
C CYS A 480 19.59 -10.38 20.92
N SER A 481 20.28 -11.52 21.06
CA SER A 481 20.62 -12.13 22.34
C SER A 481 22.12 -12.43 22.43
N LYS A 482 22.70 -12.17 23.61
CA LYS A 482 24.09 -12.55 23.91
C LYS A 482 24.20 -14.04 24.26
N SER A 483 23.15 -14.63 24.85
CA SER A 483 23.12 -16.02 25.29
C SER A 483 22.67 -17.00 24.19
N HIS A 484 21.83 -16.56 23.27
CA HIS A 484 21.24 -17.38 22.20
C HIS A 484 21.65 -16.87 20.83
N LYS A 485 22.60 -17.56 20.17
CA LYS A 485 23.19 -17.15 18.87
C LYS A 485 22.27 -17.36 17.67
N ASP A 486 21.17 -18.06 17.87
CA ASP A 486 20.08 -18.40 16.97
C ASP A 486 18.95 -17.36 16.96
N LEU A 487 18.87 -16.51 18.00
CA LEU A 487 17.94 -15.40 18.05
C LEU A 487 18.45 -14.18 17.28
N VAL A 488 17.66 -13.74 16.32
CA VAL A 488 17.94 -12.55 15.50
C VAL A 488 16.70 -11.66 15.40
N CYS A 489 16.91 -10.41 15.03
CA CYS A 489 15.83 -9.50 14.70
C CYS A 489 15.17 -9.90 13.39
N ILE A 490 13.85 -9.96 13.38
CA ILE A 490 13.03 -10.13 12.18
C ILE A 490 11.79 -9.25 12.32
N ASN A 491 11.57 -8.34 11.39
CA ASN A 491 10.49 -7.35 11.41
C ASN A 491 10.37 -6.61 12.76
N GLY A 492 11.50 -6.39 13.44
CA GLY A 492 11.57 -5.70 14.73
C GLY A 492 11.40 -6.59 15.97
N ASP A 493 11.14 -7.88 15.81
CA ASP A 493 11.02 -8.84 16.91
C ASP A 493 12.25 -9.74 17.04
N CYS A 494 12.64 -10.06 18.27
CA CYS A 494 13.75 -10.98 18.54
C CYS A 494 13.23 -12.42 18.53
N LYS A 495 13.45 -13.13 17.43
CA LYS A 495 12.90 -14.48 17.22
C LYS A 495 13.94 -15.45 16.65
N HIS A 496 13.65 -16.74 16.78
CA HIS A 496 14.50 -17.78 16.18
C HIS A 496 14.39 -17.69 14.66
N TRP A 497 15.53 -17.65 13.95
CA TRP A 497 15.57 -17.72 12.49
C TRP A 497 16.51 -18.84 12.06
N PRO A 498 16.03 -19.85 11.33
CA PRO A 498 16.87 -20.98 10.92
C PRO A 498 18.00 -20.50 9.99
N ARG A 499 19.22 -20.40 10.54
CA ARG A 499 20.41 -20.04 9.76
C ARG A 499 20.60 -21.02 8.60
N PRO A 500 20.92 -20.55 7.39
CA PRO A 500 21.43 -21.43 6.35
C PRO A 500 22.71 -22.10 6.88
N LYS A 501 22.73 -23.45 6.96
CA LYS A 501 23.99 -24.18 7.10
C LYS A 501 24.88 -23.73 5.94
N LYS A 502 26.12 -23.29 6.23
CA LYS A 502 27.12 -23.01 5.19
C LYS A 502 27.22 -24.27 4.34
N VAL A 503 26.91 -24.16 3.05
CA VAL A 503 27.28 -25.17 2.05
C VAL A 503 28.77 -25.02 1.79
#